data_AF-A0A418VHS9-F1
#
_entry.id   AF-A0A418VHS9-F1
#
_cell.length_a   1.000
_cell.length_b   1.000
_cell.length_c   1.000
_cell.angle_alpha   90.00
_cell.angle_beta   90.00
_cell.angle_gamma   90.00
#
_symmetry.space_group_name_H-M   'P 1'
#
loop_
_entity.id
_entity.type
_entity.pdbx_description
1 polymer ?
#
loop_
_entity_poly.entity_id
_entity_poly.type
_entity_poly.pdbx_seq_one_letter_code
_entity_poly.pdbx_strand_id
1 'polypeptide(L)'
;MNTDHDQLRRVLQLALNSPYEGERRKAVALLLQRMERECISLSDLDPSFCRSDTANTLRHRARLPYEFEVTLKSHEEAQLYEGLLKRHGDTAVSWLEGHRLLCVASPEVKAEVEGILQATVDSLRKRLAAAQQQAMGEYQQRRKVLFAQAVADEIRSLSPDNLPAGQSASPSVFRDV
;
A
#
# COMPACT_ATOMS: atom_id res chain seq x y z
N MET A 1 -10.64 27.99 -41.33
CA MET A 1 -10.80 27.85 -39.88
C MET A 1 -9.96 26.70 -39.29
N ASN A 2 -8.70 26.50 -39.72
CA ASN A 2 -7.82 25.41 -39.24
C ASN A 2 -6.70 25.86 -38.28
N THR A 3 -6.57 27.17 -38.05
CA THR A 3 -5.45 27.77 -37.31
C THR A 3 -5.41 27.35 -35.84
N ASP A 4 -6.57 27.17 -35.21
CA ASP A 4 -6.65 26.91 -33.77
C ASP A 4 -6.30 25.46 -33.44
N HIS A 5 -6.74 24.51 -34.28
CA HIS A 5 -6.33 23.10 -34.19
C HIS A 5 -4.82 22.93 -34.43
N ASP A 6 -4.26 23.66 -35.41
CA ASP A 6 -2.83 23.63 -35.67
C ASP A 6 -2.01 24.27 -34.54
N GLN A 7 -2.54 25.30 -33.87
CA GLN A 7 -1.94 25.84 -32.65
C GLN A 7 -1.95 24.81 -31.52
N LEU A 8 -3.07 24.13 -31.26
CA LEU A 8 -3.15 23.09 -30.23
C LEU A 8 -2.20 21.92 -30.51
N ARG A 9 -2.06 21.50 -31.76
CA ARG A 9 -1.05 20.50 -32.16
C ARG A 9 0.37 20.95 -31.86
N ARG A 10 0.71 22.22 -32.09
CA ARG A 10 2.04 22.76 -31.73
C ARG A 10 2.25 22.75 -30.21
N VAL A 11 1.24 23.11 -29.42
CA VAL A 11 1.31 23.03 -27.95
C VAL A 11 1.50 21.58 -27.49
N LEU A 12 0.81 20.63 -28.11
CA LEU A 12 1.01 19.20 -27.84
C LEU A 12 2.45 18.75 -28.14
N GLN A 13 3.00 19.15 -29.29
CA GLN A 13 4.39 18.84 -29.63
C GLN A 13 5.39 19.44 -28.63
N LEU A 14 5.10 20.66 -28.13
CA LEU A 14 5.93 21.30 -27.09
C LEU A 14 5.82 20.57 -25.74
N ALA A 15 4.62 20.11 -25.38
CA ALA A 15 4.39 19.31 -24.18
C ALA A 15 5.16 17.99 -24.19
N LEU A 16 5.26 17.34 -25.36
CA LEU A 16 5.90 16.03 -25.50
C LEU A 16 7.42 16.12 -25.69
N ASN A 17 7.92 17.13 -26.40
CA ASN A 17 9.31 17.15 -26.87
C ASN A 17 10.18 18.26 -26.29
N SER A 18 9.63 19.21 -25.52
CA SER A 18 10.49 20.24 -24.92
C SER A 18 11.54 19.60 -24.00
N PRO A 19 12.82 20.01 -24.08
CA PRO A 19 13.85 19.52 -23.16
C PRO A 19 13.63 20.05 -21.73
N TYR A 20 12.92 21.17 -21.57
CA TYR A 20 12.72 21.83 -20.29
C TYR A 20 11.42 21.39 -19.62
N GLU A 21 11.53 20.82 -18.42
CA GLU A 21 10.36 20.30 -17.70
C GLU A 21 9.32 21.40 -17.40
N GLY A 22 9.76 22.61 -17.02
CA GLY A 22 8.86 23.73 -16.77
C GLY A 22 8.03 24.14 -18.00
N GLU A 23 8.58 23.99 -19.21
CA GLU A 23 7.84 24.22 -20.45
C GLU A 23 6.84 23.10 -20.72
N ARG A 24 7.24 21.84 -20.51
CA ARG A 24 6.32 20.69 -20.61
C ARG A 24 5.14 20.86 -19.66
N ARG A 25 5.37 21.20 -18.39
CA ARG A 25 4.29 21.45 -17.39
C ARG A 25 3.34 22.54 -17.84
N LYS A 26 3.86 23.68 -18.30
CA LYS A 26 3.04 24.81 -18.78
C LYS A 26 2.23 24.43 -20.02
N ALA A 27 2.85 23.72 -20.97
CA ALA A 27 2.18 23.30 -22.20
C ALA A 27 1.09 22.27 -21.93
N VAL A 28 1.33 21.29 -21.06
CA VAL A 28 0.31 20.34 -20.60
C VAL A 28 -0.85 21.07 -19.94
N ALA A 29 -0.58 21.98 -19.00
CA ALA A 29 -1.63 22.74 -18.33
C ALA A 29 -2.47 23.59 -19.31
N LEU A 30 -1.82 24.30 -20.22
CA LEU A 30 -2.47 25.11 -21.25
C LEU A 30 -3.32 24.23 -22.19
N LEU A 31 -2.78 23.09 -22.61
CA LEU A 31 -3.45 22.18 -23.52
C LEU A 31 -4.71 21.60 -22.88
N LEU A 32 -4.61 21.10 -21.64
CA LEU A 32 -5.76 20.55 -20.91
C LEU A 32 -6.85 21.61 -20.70
N GLN A 33 -6.47 22.82 -20.30
CA GLN A 33 -7.41 23.93 -20.12
C GLN A 33 -8.15 24.28 -21.42
N ARG A 34 -7.43 24.34 -22.55
CA ARG A 34 -8.07 24.66 -23.84
C ARG A 34 -8.95 23.52 -24.35
N MET A 35 -8.51 22.29 -24.20
CA MET A 35 -9.31 21.12 -24.57
C MET A 35 -10.63 21.06 -23.79
N GLU A 36 -10.60 21.36 -22.49
CA GLU A 36 -11.80 21.44 -21.66
C GLU A 36 -12.73 22.55 -22.14
N ARG A 37 -12.20 23.75 -22.37
CA ARG A 37 -12.98 24.91 -22.83
C ARG A 37 -13.61 24.70 -24.22
N GLU A 38 -12.88 24.04 -25.12
CA GLU A 38 -13.27 23.88 -26.52
C GLU A 38 -13.92 22.52 -26.80
N CYS A 39 -14.06 21.66 -25.78
CA CYS A 39 -14.60 20.30 -25.88
C CYS A 39 -13.90 19.43 -26.95
N ILE A 40 -12.59 19.62 -27.11
CA ILE A 40 -11.76 18.87 -28.07
C ILE A 40 -11.13 17.67 -27.36
N SER A 41 -11.13 16.48 -27.99
CA SER A 41 -10.45 15.31 -27.46
C SER A 41 -8.98 15.30 -27.87
N LEU A 42 -8.11 14.72 -27.02
CA LEU A 42 -6.69 14.58 -27.33
C LEU A 42 -6.46 13.67 -28.55
N SER A 43 -7.37 12.70 -28.75
CA SER A 43 -7.40 11.83 -29.93
C SER A 43 -7.62 12.58 -31.25
N ASP A 44 -8.26 13.74 -31.21
CA ASP A 44 -8.53 14.56 -32.39
C ASP A 44 -7.28 15.34 -32.82
N LEU A 45 -6.40 15.62 -31.86
CA LEU A 45 -5.10 16.26 -32.08
C LEU A 45 -4.03 15.23 -32.49
N ASP A 46 -4.02 14.07 -31.83
CA ASP A 46 -3.11 12.95 -32.08
C ASP A 46 -3.82 11.60 -31.85
N PRO A 47 -4.08 10.81 -32.90
CA PRO A 47 -4.79 9.53 -32.82
C PRO A 47 -4.10 8.46 -31.97
N SER A 48 -2.81 8.64 -31.64
CA SER A 48 -2.08 7.69 -30.79
C SER A 48 -2.52 7.74 -29.32
N PHE A 49 -3.34 8.72 -28.93
CA PHE A 49 -3.95 8.79 -27.61
C PHE A 49 -5.29 8.06 -27.56
N CYS A 50 -5.47 7.21 -26.54
CA CYS A 50 -6.73 6.55 -26.25
C CYS A 50 -7.76 7.57 -25.71
N ARG A 51 -9.06 7.28 -25.89
CA ARG A 51 -10.15 8.17 -25.42
C ARG A 51 -10.31 8.21 -23.90
N SER A 52 -9.89 7.17 -23.19
CA SER A 52 -9.97 7.10 -21.73
C SER A 52 -8.74 7.75 -21.09
N ASP A 53 -8.97 8.61 -20.08
CA ASP A 53 -7.95 9.26 -19.25
C ASP A 53 -6.83 9.97 -20.04
N THR A 54 -7.25 10.92 -20.87
CA THR A 54 -6.39 11.70 -21.76
C THR A 54 -5.39 12.56 -20.99
N ALA A 55 -5.79 13.13 -19.84
CA ALA A 55 -4.94 14.00 -19.04
C ALA A 55 -3.77 13.24 -18.41
N ASN A 56 -4.04 12.07 -17.83
CA ASN A 56 -3.00 11.26 -17.20
C ASN A 56 -2.05 10.66 -18.25
N THR A 57 -2.59 10.19 -19.38
CA THR A 57 -1.79 9.69 -20.50
C THR A 57 -0.87 10.76 -21.07
N LEU A 58 -1.36 12.00 -21.20
CA LEU A 58 -0.55 13.14 -21.63
C LEU A 58 0.60 13.41 -20.64
N ARG A 59 0.32 13.46 -19.33
CA ARG A 59 1.35 13.65 -18.30
C ARG A 59 2.41 12.55 -18.35
N HIS A 60 1.98 11.29 -18.46
CA HIS A 60 2.89 10.15 -18.59
C HIS A 60 3.81 10.28 -19.80
N ARG A 61 3.27 10.58 -20.99
CA ARG A 61 4.09 10.76 -22.21
C ARG A 61 4.98 12.00 -22.17
N ALA A 62 4.54 13.07 -21.50
CA ALA A 62 5.33 14.27 -21.28
C ALA A 62 6.40 14.11 -20.16
N ARG A 63 6.53 12.91 -19.58
CA ARG A 63 7.44 12.62 -18.46
C ARG A 63 7.22 13.57 -17.28
N LEU A 64 5.95 13.78 -16.95
CA LEU A 64 5.51 14.57 -15.80
C LEU A 64 4.87 13.66 -14.75
N PRO A 65 4.68 14.14 -13.51
CA PRO A 65 3.93 13.40 -12.50
C PRO A 65 2.55 12.99 -13.01
N TYR A 66 2.27 11.70 -12.96
CA TYR A 66 1.03 11.09 -13.42
C TYR A 66 0.53 10.10 -12.37
N GLU A 67 -0.77 9.85 -12.37
CA GLU A 67 -1.44 8.96 -11.44
C GLU A 67 -1.36 7.51 -11.93
N PHE A 68 -1.00 6.59 -11.04
CA PHE A 68 -0.98 5.16 -11.35
C PHE A 68 -1.27 4.31 -10.11
N GLU A 69 -1.94 3.18 -10.33
CA GLU A 69 -2.15 2.18 -9.30
C GLU A 69 -1.03 1.15 -9.28
N VAL A 70 -0.63 0.73 -8.08
CA VAL A 70 0.31 -0.37 -7.84
C VAL A 70 -0.29 -1.34 -6.85
N THR A 71 -0.24 -2.63 -7.18
CA THR A 71 -0.61 -3.74 -6.28
C THR A 71 0.64 -4.54 -5.98
N LEU A 72 1.05 -4.61 -4.70
CA LEU A 72 2.25 -5.35 -4.28
C LEU A 72 1.90 -6.72 -3.68
N LYS A 73 2.87 -7.48 -3.16
CA LYS A 73 2.57 -8.84 -2.66
C LYS A 73 2.21 -8.87 -1.19
N SER A 74 2.59 -7.84 -0.44
CA SER A 74 2.29 -7.73 0.98
C SER A 74 2.14 -6.28 1.42
N HIS A 75 1.61 -6.09 2.62
CA HIS A 75 1.46 -4.78 3.22
C HIS A 75 2.82 -4.12 3.50
N GLU A 76 3.82 -4.90 3.90
CA GLU A 76 5.19 -4.43 4.16
C GLU A 76 5.89 -4.00 2.87
N GLU A 77 5.66 -4.71 1.76
CA GLU A 77 6.13 -4.25 0.45
C GLU A 77 5.49 -2.90 0.07
N ALA A 78 4.19 -2.72 0.34
CA ALA A 78 3.48 -1.46 0.12
C ALA A 78 4.02 -0.32 0.99
N GLN A 79 4.28 -0.57 2.27
CA GLN A 79 4.93 0.39 3.16
C GLN A 79 6.33 0.78 2.68
N LEU A 80 7.13 -0.21 2.23
CA LEU A 80 8.46 0.07 1.67
C LEU A 80 8.34 0.92 0.41
N TYR A 81 7.45 0.58 -0.52
CA TYR A 81 7.25 1.29 -1.76
C TYR A 81 6.79 2.74 -1.54
N GLU A 82 5.82 2.95 -0.65
CA GLU A 82 5.38 4.29 -0.22
C GLU A 82 6.55 5.09 0.36
N GLY A 83 7.33 4.47 1.26
CA GLY A 83 8.49 5.11 1.87
C GLY A 83 9.58 5.49 0.86
N LEU A 84 9.82 4.65 -0.15
CA LEU A 84 10.73 4.95 -1.24
C LEU A 84 10.23 6.11 -2.09
N LEU A 85 8.95 6.12 -2.47
CA LEU A 85 8.35 7.22 -3.23
C LEU A 85 8.43 8.55 -2.49
N LYS A 86 8.06 8.59 -1.21
CA LYS A 86 8.06 9.81 -0.38
C LYS A 86 9.43 10.49 -0.24
N ARG A 87 10.53 9.79 -0.54
CA ARG A 87 11.87 10.41 -0.60
C ARG A 87 12.04 11.35 -1.79
N HIS A 88 11.19 11.22 -2.81
CA HIS A 88 11.13 12.11 -3.96
C HIS A 88 10.03 13.15 -3.69
N GLY A 89 10.40 14.42 -3.54
CA GLY A 89 9.53 15.49 -3.02
C GLY A 89 8.26 15.79 -3.84
N ASP A 90 8.27 15.51 -5.15
CA ASP A 90 7.13 15.73 -6.06
C ASP A 90 6.26 14.46 -6.22
N THR A 91 6.04 13.71 -5.13
CA THR A 91 5.22 12.49 -5.15
C THR A 91 4.04 12.56 -4.18
N ALA A 92 2.97 11.83 -4.52
CA ALA A 92 1.84 11.60 -3.62
C ALA A 92 1.50 10.11 -3.60
N VAL A 93 1.09 9.60 -2.44
CA VAL A 93 0.67 8.21 -2.26
C VAL A 93 -0.57 8.17 -1.40
N SER A 94 -1.61 7.49 -1.87
CA SER A 94 -2.83 7.22 -1.14
C SER A 94 -3.05 5.71 -1.04
N TRP A 95 -3.38 5.24 0.15
CA TRP A 95 -3.74 3.84 0.36
C TRP A 95 -5.16 3.60 -0.10
N LEU A 96 -5.36 2.58 -0.94
CA LEU A 96 -6.68 2.13 -1.36
C LEU A 96 -7.15 1.04 -0.39
N GLU A 97 -6.76 -0.21 -0.63
CA GLU A 97 -7.10 -1.36 0.22
C GLU A 97 -5.95 -2.37 0.27
N GLY A 98 -5.72 -2.95 1.45
CA GLY A 98 -4.72 -4.01 1.67
C GLY A 98 -3.28 -3.57 1.36
N HIS A 99 -2.79 -3.94 0.18
CA HIS A 99 -1.45 -3.65 -0.34
C HIS A 99 -1.50 -2.96 -1.71
N ARG A 100 -2.62 -2.25 -1.98
CA ARG A 100 -2.86 -1.50 -3.20
C ARG A 100 -2.74 -0.01 -2.92
N LEU A 101 -1.96 0.68 -3.75
CA LEU A 101 -1.62 2.09 -3.62
C LEU A 101 -2.01 2.84 -4.89
N LEU A 102 -2.55 4.05 -4.71
CA LEU A 102 -2.68 5.06 -5.75
C LEU A 102 -1.54 6.06 -5.60
N CYS A 103 -0.69 6.16 -6.61
CA CYS A 103 0.55 6.92 -6.57
C CYS A 103 0.55 8.03 -7.63
N VAL A 104 1.20 9.15 -7.33
CA VAL A 104 1.53 10.20 -8.30
C VAL A 104 3.04 10.37 -8.29
N ALA A 105 3.69 10.11 -9.42
CA ALA A 105 5.12 10.28 -9.60
C ALA A 105 5.49 10.41 -11.09
N SER A 106 6.70 10.88 -11.41
CA SER A 106 7.20 10.85 -12.79
C SER A 106 7.57 9.42 -13.20
N PRO A 107 7.63 9.11 -14.52
CA PRO A 107 8.07 7.79 -15.00
C PRO A 107 9.46 7.39 -14.51
N GLU A 108 10.39 8.34 -14.42
CA GLU A 108 11.75 8.11 -13.96
C GLU A 108 11.81 7.72 -12.48
N VAL A 109 11.07 8.46 -11.63
CA VAL A 109 10.98 8.16 -10.20
C VAL A 109 10.33 6.79 -9.98
N LYS A 110 9.26 6.48 -10.71
CA LYS A 110 8.62 5.17 -10.64
C LYS A 110 9.61 4.04 -10.98
N ALA A 111 10.34 4.18 -12.08
CA ALA A 111 11.31 3.18 -12.50
C ALA A 111 12.47 3.00 -11.50
N GLU A 112 12.95 4.11 -10.92
CA GLU A 112 13.98 4.09 -9.88
C GLU A 112 13.49 3.35 -8.63
N VAL A 113 12.29 3.71 -8.12
CA VAL A 113 11.69 3.07 -6.95
C VAL A 113 11.44 1.59 -7.19
N GLU A 114 10.92 1.21 -8.35
CA GLU A 114 10.73 -0.20 -8.72
C GLU A 114 12.06 -0.97 -8.76
N GLY A 115 13.12 -0.37 -9.27
CA GLY A 115 14.47 -0.94 -9.25
C GLY A 115 15.00 -1.17 -7.82
N ILE A 116 14.85 -0.18 -6.94
CA ILE A 116 15.27 -0.28 -5.53
C ILE A 116 14.45 -1.32 -4.79
N LEU A 117 13.12 -1.34 -4.99
CA LEU A 117 12.23 -2.33 -4.40
C LEU A 117 12.67 -3.73 -4.80
N GLN A 118 12.89 -3.97 -6.09
CA GLN A 118 13.29 -5.28 -6.60
C GLN A 118 14.63 -5.74 -6.03
N ALA A 119 15.59 -4.82 -5.83
CA ALA A 119 16.88 -5.13 -5.23
C ALA A 119 16.81 -5.42 -3.73
N THR A 120 15.79 -4.91 -3.02
CA THR A 120 15.71 -4.96 -1.55
C THR A 120 14.68 -5.97 -1.02
N VAL A 121 13.72 -6.40 -1.85
CA VAL A 121 12.57 -7.21 -1.42
C VAL A 121 12.98 -8.55 -0.79
N ASP A 122 14.00 -9.21 -1.32
CA ASP A 122 14.46 -10.49 -0.78
C ASP A 122 15.11 -10.34 0.59
N SER A 123 15.83 -9.23 0.82
CA SER A 123 16.38 -8.89 2.13
C SER A 123 15.27 -8.59 3.13
N LEU A 124 14.25 -7.83 2.72
CA LEU A 124 13.07 -7.54 3.55
C LEU A 124 12.36 -8.83 3.95
N ARG A 125 12.09 -9.74 3.01
CA ARG A 125 11.42 -11.02 3.28
C ARG A 125 12.20 -11.88 4.26
N LYS A 126 13.53 -11.96 4.12
CA LYS A 126 14.38 -12.68 5.07
C LYS A 126 14.29 -12.10 6.49
N ARG A 127 14.33 -10.77 6.61
CA ARG A 127 14.20 -10.08 7.91
C ARG A 127 12.82 -10.29 8.53
N LEU A 128 11.76 -10.22 7.73
CA LEU A 128 10.40 -10.47 8.19
C LEU A 128 10.22 -11.91 8.67
N ALA A 129 10.72 -12.89 7.93
CA ALA A 129 10.66 -14.29 8.33
C ALA A 129 11.40 -14.54 9.67
N ALA A 130 12.59 -13.95 9.82
CA ALA A 130 13.34 -14.04 11.09
C ALA A 130 12.59 -13.39 12.26
N ALA A 131 12.01 -12.20 12.05
CA ALA A 131 11.23 -11.50 13.07
C ALA A 131 9.97 -12.28 13.47
N GLN A 132 9.27 -12.89 12.50
CA GLN A 132 8.10 -13.73 12.76
C GLN A 132 8.47 -14.98 13.57
N GLN A 133 9.58 -15.65 13.24
CA GLN A 133 10.07 -16.80 13.99
C GLN A 133 10.41 -16.43 15.44
N GLN A 134 11.10 -15.29 15.63
CA GLN A 134 11.40 -14.79 16.96
C GLN A 134 10.13 -14.51 17.77
N ALA A 135 9.18 -13.75 17.20
CA ALA A 135 7.93 -13.42 17.87
C ALA A 135 7.12 -14.67 18.26
N MET A 136 7.11 -15.70 17.41
CA MET A 136 6.47 -16.98 17.72
C MET A 136 7.17 -17.74 18.84
N GLY A 137 8.51 -17.72 18.88
CA GLY A 137 9.27 -18.29 19.98
C GLY A 137 8.94 -17.62 21.32
N GLU A 138 8.95 -16.28 21.35
CA GLU A 138 8.64 -15.49 22.54
C GLU A 138 7.20 -15.73 23.02
N TYR A 139 6.23 -15.76 22.10
CA TYR A 139 4.84 -16.08 22.41
C TYR A 139 4.69 -17.46 23.03
N GLN A 140 5.30 -18.49 22.44
CA GLN A 140 5.22 -19.86 22.95
C GLN A 140 5.85 -19.98 24.34
N GLN A 141 6.98 -19.30 24.57
CA GLN A 141 7.64 -19.29 25.88
C GLN A 141 6.75 -18.61 26.94
N ARG A 142 6.19 -17.43 26.62
CA ARG A 142 5.30 -16.71 27.53
C ARG A 142 4.04 -17.52 27.84
N ARG A 143 3.46 -18.18 26.84
CA ARG A 143 2.31 -19.07 27.01
C ARG A 143 2.60 -20.22 27.98
N LYS A 144 3.77 -20.86 27.89
CA LYS A 144 4.16 -21.94 28.82
C LYS A 144 4.25 -21.47 30.27
N VAL A 145 4.84 -20.29 30.49
CA VAL A 145 4.97 -19.71 31.84
C VAL A 145 3.59 -19.38 32.42
N LEU A 146 2.75 -18.67 31.65
CA LEU A 146 1.40 -18.30 32.10
C LEU A 146 0.54 -19.54 32.36
N PHE A 147 0.69 -20.58 31.55
CA PHE A 147 -0.04 -21.82 31.76
C PHE A 147 0.42 -22.56 33.02
N ALA A 148 1.73 -22.65 33.27
CA ALA A 148 2.26 -23.24 34.49
C ALA A 148 1.81 -22.47 35.75
N GLN A 149 1.77 -21.14 35.68
CA GLN A 149 1.23 -20.30 36.75
C GLN A 149 -0.26 -20.58 36.99
N ALA A 150 -1.07 -20.58 35.94
CA ALA A 150 -2.51 -20.88 36.04
C ALA A 150 -2.76 -22.27 36.66
N VAL A 151 -2.00 -23.29 36.26
CA VAL A 151 -2.08 -24.63 36.85
C VAL A 151 -1.70 -24.62 38.33
N ALA A 152 -0.63 -23.91 38.71
CA ALA A 152 -0.21 -23.81 40.11
C ALA A 152 -1.25 -23.07 40.98
N ASP A 153 -1.87 -22.02 40.43
CA ASP A 153 -2.95 -21.28 41.11
C ASP A 153 -4.20 -22.14 41.26
N GLU A 154 -4.56 -22.93 40.24
CA GLU A 154 -5.68 -23.88 40.30
C GLU A 154 -5.43 -25.02 41.31
N ILE A 155 -4.21 -25.56 41.37
CA ILE A 155 -3.86 -26.56 42.40
C ILE A 155 -3.97 -25.94 43.80
N ARG A 156 -3.56 -24.68 43.97
CA ARG A 156 -3.65 -23.98 45.26
C ARG A 156 -5.10 -23.67 45.66
N SER A 157 -5.98 -23.36 44.71
CA SER A 157 -7.40 -23.16 44.99
C SER A 157 -8.11 -24.45 45.38
N LEU A 158 -7.64 -25.59 44.88
CA LEU A 158 -8.15 -26.95 45.19
C LEU A 158 -7.58 -27.55 46.48
N SER A 159 -6.61 -26.90 47.13
CA SER A 159 -6.06 -27.37 48.42
C SER A 159 -7.13 -27.34 49.53
N PRO A 160 -7.18 -28.37 50.40
CA PRO A 160 -8.28 -28.61 51.33
C PRO A 160 -8.47 -27.55 52.43
N ASP A 161 -7.50 -26.67 52.66
CA ASP A 161 -7.61 -25.55 53.60
C ASP A 161 -8.54 -24.42 53.13
N ASN A 162 -8.94 -24.42 51.84
CA ASN A 162 -9.92 -23.48 51.26
C ASN A 162 -11.27 -24.13 50.92
N LEU A 163 -11.49 -25.39 51.30
CA LEU A 163 -12.82 -26.01 51.18
C LEU A 163 -13.76 -25.35 52.19
N PRO A 164 -14.94 -24.84 51.78
CA PRO A 164 -15.94 -24.42 52.73
C PRO A 164 -16.28 -25.62 53.62
N ALA A 165 -16.02 -25.48 54.91
CA ALA A 165 -16.40 -26.45 55.92
C ALA A 165 -17.92 -26.65 55.84
N GLY A 166 -18.36 -27.77 55.27
CA GLY A 166 -19.77 -28.14 55.28
C GLY A 166 -20.31 -28.71 53.97
N GLN A 167 -19.79 -29.85 53.53
CA GLN A 167 -20.67 -30.87 52.96
C GLN A 167 -20.37 -32.20 53.65
N SER A 168 -21.03 -32.38 54.78
CA SER A 168 -21.13 -33.64 55.51
C SER A 168 -21.68 -34.70 54.55
N ALA A 169 -20.84 -35.66 54.16
CA ALA A 169 -21.27 -36.88 53.51
C ALA A 169 -22.28 -37.59 54.42
N SER A 170 -23.54 -37.64 54.01
CA SER A 170 -24.55 -38.48 54.65
C SER A 170 -24.29 -39.93 54.25
N PRO A 171 -24.19 -40.89 55.19
CA PRO A 171 -24.06 -42.30 54.84
C PRO A 171 -25.40 -42.80 54.29
N SER A 172 -25.44 -43.11 53.00
CA SER A 172 -26.59 -43.81 52.40
C SER A 172 -26.59 -45.25 52.90
N VAL A 173 -27.56 -45.54 53.76
CA VAL A 173 -27.89 -46.87 54.26
C VAL A 173 -28.36 -47.72 53.07
N PHE A 174 -27.52 -48.65 52.61
CA PHE A 174 -27.99 -49.76 51.78
C PHE A 174 -28.64 -50.80 52.71
N ARG A 175 -29.96 -50.93 52.55
CA ARG A 175 -30.81 -51.96 53.14
C ARG A 175 -30.57 -53.29 52.42
N ASP A 176 -30.48 -54.36 53.20
CA ASP A 176 -30.42 -55.76 52.79
C ASP A 176 -31.53 -56.18 51.81
N VAL A 177 -31.16 -56.95 50.79
CA VAL A 177 -31.83 -58.19 50.32
C VAL A 177 -30.75 -59.15 49.83
#